data_AF-A0ABC8ET50-F1
#
_entry.id   AF-A0ABC8ET50-F1
#
_cell.length_a   1.000
_cell.length_b   1.000
_cell.length_c   1.000
_cell.angle_alpha   90.00
_cell.angle_beta   90.00
_cell.angle_gamma   90.00
#
_symmetry.space_group_name_H-M   'P 1'
#
loop_
_entity.id
_entity.type
_entity.pdbx_description
1 polymer ?
#
loop_
_entity_poly.entity_id
_entity_poly.type
_entity_poly.pdbx_seq_one_letter_code
_entity_poly.pdbx_strand_id
1 'polypeptide(L)'
;MGVRRAVEMVADASDDNSACIYTYGPLIHNPQVLKGLEEKGIEILEAVPEAGSGTVLLRAHGVPPQTKDALRKSGFQLLDATCPRVIKIQTIIKKYANQNHAIILIGDKNHAEVIGLLGYAGERGHVVSNMKELDLLPAFDNAIIVSQTTQNIEFFEAVKAWAKTRHPQYRIFETICDSTEKRQAELKKIADLVDAILIVGGHNSGNTRRLFEIARKSGKPAFHIETEKDLESIEFDAIARAPYVGISAGASTPNWIIKNVYRTLEQLPYKRNGWAHRWFSLQRLLLLTNIYVSLEAGCLTYACTKLQGMHHDTPYFLISILYVQSMHIINHLIGIKIEKYHDPGWISFYHRRRKPLAITAVCASVMSLAVAFALGTGPFLLLSMMTVLGLSYNLRLVPASIPWTPYRRVRDIPGSKTVLVSSAWGVLAAILPPLAINGTITWVNGIIFLWATGLGFVRIAFFDILDMKGDRLIDKKTFAILLGEKRMMRWLHRILVGLIALLPVLSIFQLVSGLGILLSVCPLLMLGVISAYRNHYLLPGVRLEFFVETIFILAGCIAFVWPAVS
;
A
#
# COMPACT_ATOMS: atom_id res chain seq x y z
N MET A 1 12.59 2.99 -9.30
CA MET A 1 12.24 3.83 -10.47
C MET A 1 11.76 2.96 -11.64
N GLY A 2 12.58 2.06 -12.21
CA GLY A 2 12.19 1.23 -13.36
C GLY A 2 10.96 0.33 -13.14
N VAL A 3 10.96 -0.52 -12.10
CA VAL A 3 9.81 -1.39 -11.75
C VAL A 3 8.54 -0.58 -11.55
N ARG A 4 8.61 0.48 -10.73
CA ARG A 4 7.46 1.36 -10.46
C ARG A 4 6.90 1.96 -11.75
N ARG A 5 7.76 2.51 -12.61
CA ARG A 5 7.37 3.07 -13.91
C ARG A 5 6.67 2.03 -14.78
N ALA A 6 7.18 0.80 -14.84
CA ALA A 6 6.59 -0.26 -15.65
C ALA A 6 5.18 -0.64 -15.16
N VAL A 7 5.01 -0.81 -13.85
CA VAL A 7 3.69 -1.12 -13.26
C VAL A 7 2.71 0.04 -13.44
N GLU A 8 3.16 1.29 -13.25
CA GLU A 8 2.33 2.49 -13.47
C GLU A 8 1.90 2.59 -14.93
N MET A 9 2.81 2.36 -15.89
CA MET A 9 2.52 2.38 -17.32
C MET A 9 1.48 1.35 -17.75
N VAL A 10 1.54 0.14 -17.19
CA VAL A 10 0.53 -0.89 -17.45
C VAL A 10 -0.83 -0.48 -16.89
N ALA A 11 -0.86 0.01 -15.65
CA ALA A 11 -2.10 0.44 -15.02
C ALA A 11 -2.76 1.61 -15.78
N ASP A 12 -1.96 2.59 -16.21
CA ASP A 12 -2.46 3.74 -16.97
C ASP A 12 -2.97 3.32 -18.36
N ALA A 13 -2.24 2.43 -19.04
CA ALA A 13 -2.67 1.90 -20.33
C ALA A 13 -4.01 1.14 -20.23
N SER A 14 -4.27 0.43 -19.12
CA SER A 14 -5.54 -0.30 -18.89
C SER A 14 -6.72 0.61 -18.58
N ASP A 15 -6.48 1.80 -18.04
CA ASP A 15 -7.55 2.77 -17.74
C ASP A 15 -8.00 3.55 -19.00
N ASP A 16 -7.09 3.76 -19.96
CA ASP A 16 -7.31 4.65 -21.11
C ASP A 16 -7.79 3.95 -22.39
N ASN A 17 -7.59 2.63 -22.55
CA ASN A 17 -7.82 1.93 -23.83
C ASN A 17 -8.89 0.83 -23.76
N SER A 18 -9.82 0.83 -24.73
CA SER A 18 -10.76 -0.27 -24.98
C SER A 18 -10.16 -1.45 -25.76
N ALA A 19 -8.86 -1.41 -26.08
CA ALA A 19 -8.15 -2.43 -26.85
C ALA A 19 -7.38 -3.39 -25.94
N CYS A 20 -7.18 -4.65 -26.37
CA CYS A 20 -6.44 -5.65 -25.62
C CYS A 20 -5.01 -5.18 -25.29
N ILE A 21 -4.58 -5.44 -24.05
CA ILE A 21 -3.27 -5.06 -23.54
C ILE A 21 -2.50 -6.32 -23.18
N TYR A 22 -1.25 -6.35 -23.63
CA TYR A 22 -0.35 -7.46 -23.44
C TYR A 22 0.96 -6.98 -22.82
N THR A 23 1.67 -7.88 -22.15
CA THR A 23 3.09 -7.69 -21.81
C THR A 23 3.94 -8.71 -22.57
N TYR A 24 5.07 -8.30 -23.12
CA TYR A 24 6.00 -9.26 -23.73
C TYR A 24 6.92 -9.87 -22.67
N GLY A 25 6.66 -11.12 -22.33
CA GLY A 25 7.16 -11.80 -21.14
C GLY A 25 6.71 -11.11 -19.83
N PRO A 26 7.13 -11.64 -18.67
CA PRO A 26 6.80 -11.04 -17.38
C PRO A 26 7.28 -9.59 -17.30
N LEU A 27 6.35 -8.65 -17.06
CA LEU A 27 6.65 -7.23 -16.92
C LEU A 27 7.77 -6.99 -15.88
N ILE A 28 7.64 -7.69 -14.75
CA ILE A 28 8.58 -7.73 -13.63
C ILE A 28 8.62 -9.16 -13.05
N HIS A 29 9.70 -9.51 -12.36
CA HIS A 29 9.81 -10.79 -11.64
C HIS A 29 9.17 -10.70 -10.25
N ASN A 30 7.83 -10.63 -10.21
CA ASN A 30 7.04 -10.70 -8.98
C ASN A 30 5.69 -11.41 -9.27
N PRO A 31 5.50 -12.67 -8.83
CA PRO A 31 4.30 -13.46 -9.15
C PRO A 31 2.98 -12.80 -8.76
N GLN A 32 2.97 -12.10 -7.62
CA GLN A 32 1.76 -11.49 -7.08
C GLN A 32 1.30 -10.30 -7.93
N VAL A 33 2.24 -9.49 -8.44
CA VAL A 33 1.92 -8.42 -9.40
C VAL A 33 1.44 -9.00 -10.72
N LEU A 34 2.11 -10.03 -11.26
CA LEU A 34 1.72 -10.66 -12.53
C LEU A 34 0.30 -11.22 -12.45
N LYS A 35 -0.04 -11.89 -11.36
CA LYS A 35 -1.40 -12.36 -11.10
C LYS A 35 -2.42 -11.22 -11.06
N GLY A 36 -2.07 -10.10 -10.43
CA GLY A 36 -2.94 -8.91 -10.43
C GLY A 36 -3.15 -8.31 -11.82
N LEU A 37 -2.16 -8.40 -12.72
CA LEU A 37 -2.31 -7.97 -14.12
C LEU A 37 -3.21 -8.93 -14.91
N GLU A 38 -3.03 -10.24 -14.72
CA GLU A 38 -3.88 -11.27 -15.34
C GLU A 38 -5.34 -11.15 -14.90
N GLU A 39 -5.59 -10.89 -13.61
CA GLU A 39 -6.94 -10.63 -13.07
C GLU A 39 -7.61 -9.39 -13.71
N LYS A 40 -6.82 -8.48 -14.31
CA LYS A 40 -7.30 -7.32 -15.09
C LYS A 40 -7.42 -7.58 -16.60
N GLY A 41 -7.19 -8.81 -17.06
CA GLY A 41 -7.23 -9.17 -18.47
C GLY A 41 -5.99 -8.72 -19.25
N ILE A 42 -4.88 -8.43 -18.56
CA ILE A 42 -3.59 -8.13 -19.21
C ILE A 42 -2.83 -9.45 -19.35
N GLU A 43 -2.69 -9.92 -20.59
CA GLU A 43 -2.10 -11.22 -20.88
C GLU A 43 -0.59 -11.13 -21.15
N ILE A 44 0.13 -12.21 -20.85
CA ILE A 44 1.56 -12.31 -21.11
C ILE A 44 1.78 -13.03 -22.44
N LEU A 45 2.43 -12.35 -23.39
CA LEU A 45 2.93 -12.97 -24.62
C LEU A 45 4.30 -13.59 -24.34
N GLU A 46 4.38 -14.92 -24.39
CA GLU A 46 5.67 -15.63 -24.25
C GLU A 46 6.50 -15.60 -25.53
N ALA A 47 5.84 -15.54 -26.69
CA ALA A 47 6.45 -15.45 -28.01
C ALA A 47 5.80 -14.34 -28.83
N VAL A 48 6.48 -13.92 -29.90
CA VAL A 48 5.92 -12.97 -30.88
C VAL A 48 4.95 -13.74 -31.77
N PRO A 49 3.64 -13.42 -31.78
CA PRO A 49 2.70 -14.11 -32.66
C PRO A 49 2.87 -13.64 -34.10
N GLU A 50 2.40 -14.44 -35.06
CA GLU A 50 2.48 -14.12 -36.50
C GLU A 50 1.68 -12.86 -36.85
N ALA A 51 0.49 -12.70 -36.25
CA ALA A 51 -0.35 -11.53 -36.37
C ALA A 51 -1.10 -11.26 -35.06
N GLY A 52 -1.37 -10.00 -34.77
CA GLY A 52 -2.13 -9.57 -33.59
C GLY A 52 -2.51 -8.09 -33.67
N SER A 53 -3.27 -7.63 -32.67
CA SER A 53 -3.67 -6.24 -32.54
C SER A 53 -3.73 -5.83 -31.07
N GLY A 54 -3.78 -4.52 -30.82
CA GLY A 54 -3.73 -3.97 -29.46
C GLY A 54 -2.35 -3.47 -29.07
N THR A 55 -2.12 -3.34 -27.77
CA THR A 55 -0.90 -2.72 -27.23
C THR A 55 -0.05 -3.74 -26.49
N VAL A 56 1.24 -3.81 -26.82
CA VAL A 56 2.22 -4.66 -26.13
C VAL A 56 3.18 -3.78 -25.33
N LEU A 57 3.22 -4.02 -24.02
CA LEU A 57 4.15 -3.37 -23.12
C LEU A 57 5.45 -4.15 -23.03
N LEU A 58 6.56 -3.47 -23.28
CA LEU A 58 7.89 -4.06 -23.19
C LEU A 58 8.38 -4.03 -21.74
N ARG A 59 8.75 -5.18 -21.20
CA ARG A 59 9.19 -5.36 -19.81
C ARG A 59 10.31 -4.40 -19.38
N ALA A 60 10.40 -4.11 -18.09
CA ALA A 60 11.38 -3.17 -17.52
C ALA A 60 12.85 -3.56 -17.78
N HIS A 61 13.11 -4.86 -17.98
CA HIS A 61 14.41 -5.43 -18.32
C HIS A 61 14.86 -5.15 -19.76
N GLY A 62 13.97 -4.64 -20.60
CA GLY A 62 14.19 -4.50 -22.03
C GLY A 62 14.04 -5.81 -22.81
N VAL A 63 14.09 -5.66 -24.13
CA VAL A 63 14.01 -6.74 -25.12
C VAL A 63 15.01 -6.46 -26.24
N PRO A 64 15.47 -7.50 -26.98
CA PRO A 64 16.30 -7.33 -28.17
C PRO A 64 15.66 -6.41 -29.22
N PRO A 65 16.43 -5.68 -30.04
CA PRO A 65 15.92 -4.88 -31.15
C PRO A 65 15.03 -5.68 -32.10
N GLN A 66 15.44 -6.90 -32.44
CA GLN A 66 14.75 -7.80 -33.36
C GLN A 66 13.35 -8.16 -32.85
N THR A 67 13.19 -8.33 -31.53
CA THR A 67 11.89 -8.57 -30.90
C THR A 67 10.96 -7.36 -31.03
N LYS A 68 11.48 -6.13 -30.88
CA LYS A 68 10.68 -4.90 -31.06
C LYS A 68 10.17 -4.79 -32.50
N ASP A 69 11.05 -5.08 -33.46
CA ASP A 69 10.70 -5.01 -34.87
C ASP A 69 9.70 -6.10 -35.27
N ALA A 70 9.87 -7.31 -34.74
CA ALA A 70 8.94 -8.42 -34.97
C ALA A 70 7.53 -8.09 -34.43
N LEU A 71 7.41 -7.60 -33.19
CA LEU A 71 6.10 -7.24 -32.62
C LEU A 71 5.39 -6.13 -33.41
N ARG A 72 6.13 -5.12 -33.90
CA ARG A 72 5.56 -4.08 -34.77
C ARG A 72 5.06 -4.65 -36.10
N LYS A 73 5.85 -5.55 -36.71
CA LYS A 73 5.48 -6.21 -37.97
C LYS A 73 4.24 -7.09 -37.80
N SER A 74 4.04 -7.69 -36.62
CA SER A 74 2.84 -8.47 -36.30
C SER A 74 1.58 -7.62 -36.06
N GLY A 75 1.66 -6.28 -36.09
CA GLY A 75 0.49 -5.39 -35.99
C GLY A 75 0.27 -4.73 -34.62
N PHE A 76 1.17 -4.93 -33.65
CA PHE A 76 1.01 -4.33 -32.31
C PHE A 76 1.54 -2.89 -32.21
N GLN A 77 0.85 -2.10 -31.40
CA GLN A 77 1.39 -0.86 -30.86
C GLN A 77 2.31 -1.18 -29.67
N LEU A 78 3.49 -0.56 -29.61
CA LEU A 78 4.46 -0.82 -28.54
C LEU A 78 4.50 0.31 -27.54
N LEU A 79 4.43 -0.04 -26.26
CA LEU A 79 4.69 0.88 -25.16
C LEU A 79 5.92 0.42 -24.37
N ASP A 80 7.00 1.21 -24.45
CA ASP A 80 8.31 0.80 -23.95
C ASP A 80 8.50 1.13 -22.46
N ALA A 81 8.23 0.15 -21.61
CA ALA A 81 8.44 0.24 -20.17
C ALA A 81 9.89 -0.08 -19.73
N THR A 82 10.84 -0.24 -20.66
CA THR A 82 12.27 -0.46 -20.35
C THR A 82 12.80 0.62 -19.39
N CYS A 83 13.53 0.19 -18.37
CA CYS A 83 14.14 1.10 -17.40
C CYS A 83 15.15 2.04 -18.10
N PRO A 84 15.12 3.37 -17.87
CA PRO A 84 16.08 4.30 -18.48
C PRO A 84 17.55 3.94 -18.25
N ARG A 85 17.86 3.27 -17.13
CA ARG A 85 19.21 2.76 -16.85
C ARG A 85 19.61 1.62 -17.78
N VAL A 86 18.68 0.73 -18.12
CA VAL A 86 18.92 -0.33 -19.12
C VAL A 86 19.07 0.28 -20.51
N ILE A 87 18.25 1.28 -20.86
CA ILE A 87 18.37 2.01 -22.14
C ILE A 87 19.77 2.65 -22.29
N LYS A 88 20.32 3.21 -21.20
CA LYS A 88 21.69 3.74 -21.19
C LYS A 88 22.72 2.67 -21.55
N ILE A 89 22.60 1.47 -21.00
CA ILE A 89 23.52 0.35 -21.31
C ILE A 89 23.34 -0.11 -22.76
N GLN A 90 22.09 -0.27 -23.23
CA GLN A 90 21.80 -0.60 -24.63
C GLN A 90 22.46 0.40 -25.59
N THR A 91 22.42 1.70 -25.26
CA THR A 91 23.04 2.77 -26.04
C THR A 91 24.57 2.66 -26.04
N ILE A 92 25.19 2.37 -24.89
CA ILE A 92 26.63 2.14 -24.78
C ILE A 92 27.04 0.93 -25.62
N ILE A 93 26.40 -0.21 -25.43
CA ILE A 93 26.68 -1.46 -26.16
C ILE A 93 26.60 -1.22 -27.66
N LYS A 94 25.49 -0.64 -28.14
CA LYS A 94 25.30 -0.36 -29.57
C LYS A 94 26.40 0.55 -30.15
N LYS A 95 26.80 1.59 -29.41
CA LYS A 95 27.86 2.50 -29.85
C LYS A 95 29.19 1.77 -30.06
N TYR A 96 29.61 0.96 -29.08
CA TYR A 96 30.91 0.29 -29.13
C TYR A 96 30.93 -0.94 -30.04
N ALA A 97 29.81 -1.64 -30.18
CA ALA A 97 29.64 -2.70 -31.17
C ALA A 97 29.82 -2.15 -32.60
N ASN A 98 29.25 -0.97 -32.89
CA ASN A 98 29.46 -0.26 -34.17
C ASN A 98 30.90 0.24 -34.36
N GLN A 99 31.70 0.32 -33.30
CA GLN A 99 33.11 0.68 -33.33
C GLN A 99 34.02 -0.56 -33.27
N ASN A 100 33.51 -1.75 -33.62
CA ASN A 100 34.25 -3.01 -33.63
C ASN A 100 34.88 -3.43 -32.28
N HIS A 101 34.35 -2.95 -31.16
CA HIS A 101 34.80 -3.44 -29.84
C HIS A 101 34.07 -4.73 -29.47
N ALA A 102 34.78 -5.64 -28.80
CA ALA A 102 34.15 -6.75 -28.10
C ALA A 102 33.35 -6.23 -26.90
N ILE A 103 32.20 -6.85 -26.62
CA ILE A 103 31.31 -6.46 -25.53
C ILE A 103 31.32 -7.56 -24.48
N ILE A 104 32.02 -7.35 -23.37
CA ILE A 104 32.02 -8.27 -22.23
C ILE A 104 30.91 -7.83 -21.26
N LEU A 105 29.88 -8.66 -21.12
CA LEU A 105 28.71 -8.40 -20.29
C LEU A 105 28.73 -9.29 -19.05
N ILE A 106 28.95 -8.67 -17.89
CA ILE A 106 28.96 -9.35 -16.58
C ILE A 106 27.53 -9.54 -16.09
N GLY A 107 27.01 -10.77 -16.09
CA GLY A 107 25.63 -11.07 -15.73
C GLY A 107 25.25 -12.54 -15.87
N ASP A 108 24.00 -12.84 -15.56
CA ASP A 108 23.43 -14.19 -15.75
C ASP A 108 22.94 -14.36 -17.20
N LYS A 109 23.53 -15.31 -17.93
CA LYS A 109 23.27 -15.54 -19.37
C LYS A 109 21.79 -15.78 -19.70
N ASN A 110 21.02 -16.33 -18.77
CA ASN A 110 19.61 -16.64 -18.97
C ASN A 110 18.69 -15.50 -18.52
N HIS A 111 19.24 -14.41 -17.97
CA HIS A 111 18.44 -13.33 -17.44
C HIS A 111 17.88 -12.43 -18.55
N ALA A 112 16.60 -12.07 -18.42
CA ALA A 112 15.85 -11.24 -19.37
C ALA A 112 16.59 -9.96 -19.81
N GLU A 113 17.20 -9.26 -18.85
CA GLU A 113 18.00 -8.06 -19.10
C GLU A 113 19.25 -8.36 -19.92
N VAL A 114 19.98 -9.43 -19.60
CA VAL A 114 21.22 -9.82 -20.28
C VAL A 114 20.93 -10.20 -21.73
N ILE A 115 19.88 -11.00 -21.97
CA ILE A 115 19.39 -11.32 -23.33
C ILE A 115 19.04 -10.04 -24.09
N GLY A 116 18.32 -9.12 -23.44
CA GLY A 116 17.95 -7.83 -24.02
C GLY A 116 19.16 -6.97 -24.40
N LEU A 117 20.20 -6.96 -23.57
CA LEU A 117 21.45 -6.23 -23.81
C LEU A 117 22.30 -6.86 -24.92
N LEU A 118 22.40 -8.20 -24.95
CA LEU A 118 23.13 -8.94 -25.99
C LEU A 118 22.56 -8.69 -27.39
N GLY A 119 21.24 -8.52 -27.51
CA GLY A 119 20.61 -8.16 -28.79
C GLY A 119 21.16 -6.87 -29.42
N TYR A 120 21.74 -5.96 -28.62
CA TYR A 120 22.40 -4.75 -29.10
C TYR A 120 23.90 -4.94 -29.40
N ALA A 121 24.51 -6.01 -28.87
CA ALA A 121 25.91 -6.34 -29.11
C ALA A 121 26.11 -7.16 -30.40
N GLY A 122 25.09 -7.90 -30.83
CA GLY A 122 25.19 -8.84 -31.95
C GLY A 122 26.23 -9.93 -31.67
N GLU A 123 26.97 -10.33 -32.70
CA GLU A 123 28.01 -11.39 -32.61
C GLU A 123 29.22 -11.01 -31.74
N ARG A 124 29.35 -9.73 -31.35
CA ARG A 124 30.46 -9.22 -30.52
C ARG A 124 30.21 -9.37 -29.01
N GLY A 125 29.05 -9.91 -28.63
CA GLY A 125 28.63 -10.04 -27.23
C GLY A 125 29.15 -11.31 -26.55
N HIS A 126 29.82 -11.16 -25.41
CA HIS A 126 30.28 -12.26 -24.56
C HIS A 126 29.71 -12.09 -23.16
N VAL A 127 28.98 -13.08 -22.65
CA VAL A 127 28.45 -13.06 -21.28
C VAL A 127 29.34 -13.88 -20.37
N VAL A 128 29.64 -13.33 -19.19
CA VAL A 128 30.33 -14.05 -18.13
C VAL A 128 29.64 -13.85 -16.79
N SER A 129 29.54 -14.93 -16.02
CA SER A 129 28.84 -14.98 -14.73
C SER A 129 29.78 -15.07 -13.53
N ASN A 130 31.05 -15.42 -13.75
CA ASN A 130 32.06 -15.61 -12.70
C ASN A 130 33.48 -15.36 -13.23
N MET A 131 34.47 -15.29 -12.33
CA MET A 131 35.87 -15.02 -12.69
C MET A 131 36.50 -16.10 -13.58
N LYS A 132 36.08 -17.37 -13.44
CA LYS A 132 36.64 -18.47 -14.26
C LYS A 132 36.23 -18.32 -15.72
N GLU A 133 34.96 -17.99 -15.98
CA GLU A 133 34.47 -17.70 -17.34
C GLU A 133 35.16 -16.48 -17.94
N LEU A 134 35.41 -15.45 -17.12
CA LEU A 134 36.14 -14.26 -17.57
C LEU A 134 37.59 -14.58 -17.96
N ASP A 135 38.26 -15.46 -17.20
CA ASP A 135 39.62 -15.93 -17.49
C ASP A 135 39.74 -16.79 -18.74
N LEU A 136 38.64 -17.43 -19.17
CA LEU A 136 38.58 -18.29 -20.35
C LEU A 136 38.28 -17.51 -21.64
N LEU A 137 37.94 -16.23 -21.56
CA LEU A 137 37.70 -15.42 -22.76
C LEU A 137 39.00 -15.25 -23.56
N PRO A 138 38.92 -15.22 -24.91
CA PRO A 138 40.05 -14.84 -25.73
C PRO A 138 40.44 -13.39 -25.46
N ALA A 139 41.70 -13.06 -25.70
CA ALA A 139 42.14 -11.67 -25.69
C ALA A 139 41.58 -10.94 -26.92
N PHE A 140 40.91 -9.82 -26.69
CA PHE A 140 40.47 -8.88 -27.72
C PHE A 140 41.40 -7.67 -27.79
N ASP A 141 41.56 -7.08 -28.97
CA ASP A 141 42.32 -5.83 -29.14
C ASP A 141 41.67 -4.67 -28.39
N ASN A 142 40.36 -4.49 -28.58
CA ASN A 142 39.55 -3.49 -27.90
C ASN A 142 38.27 -4.14 -27.38
N ALA A 143 38.00 -3.98 -26.08
CA ALA A 143 36.76 -4.44 -25.47
C ALA A 143 36.20 -3.40 -24.50
N ILE A 144 34.88 -3.43 -24.32
CA ILE A 144 34.23 -2.77 -23.21
C ILE A 144 33.70 -3.79 -22.22
N ILE A 145 33.71 -3.43 -20.94
CA ILE A 145 33.09 -4.21 -19.87
C ILE A 145 31.89 -3.44 -19.36
N VAL A 146 30.73 -4.07 -19.42
CA VAL A 146 29.46 -3.61 -18.84
C VAL A 146 28.91 -4.71 -17.93
N SER A 147 28.03 -4.34 -17.02
CA SER A 147 27.36 -5.27 -16.11
C SER A 147 25.84 -5.13 -16.14
N GLN A 148 25.16 -6.24 -15.85
CA GLN A 148 23.75 -6.24 -15.50
C GLN A 148 23.48 -5.27 -14.34
N THR A 149 22.40 -4.50 -14.42
CA THR A 149 22.08 -3.43 -13.46
C THR A 149 21.92 -3.93 -12.02
N THR A 150 21.54 -5.20 -11.85
CA THR A 150 21.30 -5.86 -10.56
C THR A 150 22.47 -6.74 -10.11
N GLN A 151 23.65 -6.61 -10.72
CA GLN A 151 24.84 -7.37 -10.35
C GLN A 151 25.36 -6.97 -8.97
N ASN A 152 26.21 -7.81 -8.41
CA ASN A 152 26.90 -7.60 -7.17
C ASN A 152 28.11 -6.70 -7.29
N ILE A 153 28.19 -5.77 -6.36
CA ILE A 153 29.27 -4.78 -6.33
C ILE A 153 30.62 -5.47 -6.10
N GLU A 154 30.76 -6.37 -5.11
CA GLU A 154 32.04 -7.02 -4.80
C GLU A 154 32.58 -7.82 -5.99
N PHE A 155 31.70 -8.55 -6.69
CA PHE A 155 32.09 -9.29 -7.88
C PHE A 155 32.52 -8.34 -9.00
N PHE A 156 31.79 -7.25 -9.23
CA PHE A 156 32.16 -6.28 -10.26
C PHE A 156 33.47 -5.53 -9.93
N GLU A 157 33.76 -5.26 -8.65
CA GLU A 157 35.07 -4.76 -8.21
C GLU A 157 36.20 -5.74 -8.53
N ALA A 158 35.99 -7.05 -8.33
CA ALA A 158 36.97 -8.07 -8.72
C ALA A 158 37.20 -8.09 -10.24
N VAL A 159 36.15 -7.94 -11.04
CA VAL A 159 36.25 -7.80 -12.51
C VAL A 159 37.04 -6.54 -12.89
N LYS A 160 36.82 -5.41 -12.21
CA LYS A 160 37.59 -4.18 -12.43
C LYS A 160 39.07 -4.37 -12.15
N ALA A 161 39.42 -5.01 -11.04
CA ALA A 161 40.79 -5.31 -10.67
C ALA A 161 41.47 -6.23 -11.70
N TRP A 162 40.74 -7.26 -12.16
CA TRP A 162 41.19 -8.17 -13.21
C TRP A 162 41.49 -7.43 -14.52
N ALA A 163 40.56 -6.61 -15.00
CA ALA A 163 40.70 -5.88 -16.25
C ALA A 163 41.88 -4.91 -16.19
N LYS A 164 42.00 -4.15 -15.09
CA LYS A 164 43.12 -3.22 -14.89
C LYS A 164 44.49 -3.92 -14.90
N THR A 165 44.54 -5.17 -14.46
CA THR A 165 45.80 -5.93 -14.36
C THR A 165 46.16 -6.65 -15.66
N ARG A 166 45.18 -7.28 -16.33
CA ARG A 166 45.43 -8.13 -17.51
C ARG A 166 45.16 -7.45 -18.85
N HIS A 167 44.20 -6.53 -18.89
CA HIS A 167 43.78 -5.85 -20.11
C HIS A 167 43.56 -4.35 -19.87
N PRO A 168 44.61 -3.56 -19.57
CA PRO A 168 44.50 -2.14 -19.22
C PRO A 168 43.81 -1.28 -20.30
N GLN A 169 43.81 -1.74 -21.55
CA GLN A 169 43.15 -1.08 -22.68
C GLN A 169 41.62 -1.26 -22.68
N TYR A 170 41.07 -2.19 -21.89
CA TYR A 170 39.62 -2.41 -21.84
C TYR A 170 38.92 -1.28 -21.11
N ARG A 171 37.85 -0.77 -21.73
CA ARG A 171 37.07 0.33 -21.15
C ARG A 171 35.94 -0.22 -20.29
N ILE A 172 35.94 0.15 -19.02
CA ILE A 172 34.92 -0.30 -18.07
C ILE A 172 33.85 0.77 -17.89
N PHE A 173 32.58 0.35 -17.93
CA PHE A 173 31.44 1.20 -17.61
C PHE A 173 30.75 0.69 -16.35
N GLU A 174 30.62 1.58 -15.36
CA GLU A 174 29.84 1.29 -14.15
C GLU A 174 28.35 1.36 -14.46
N THR A 175 27.76 0.20 -14.72
CA THR A 175 26.37 0.08 -15.15
C THR A 175 25.46 -0.59 -14.11
N ILE A 176 26.01 -0.96 -12.94
CA ILE A 176 25.19 -1.31 -11.78
C ILE A 176 24.35 -0.09 -11.40
N CYS A 177 23.08 -0.32 -11.07
CA CYS A 177 22.15 0.75 -10.74
C CYS A 177 22.40 1.26 -9.31
N ASP A 178 22.40 2.57 -9.09
CA ASP A 178 22.54 3.16 -7.73
C ASP A 178 21.48 2.61 -6.75
N SER A 179 20.31 2.20 -7.25
CA SER A 179 19.26 1.61 -6.42
C SER A 179 19.60 0.20 -5.94
N THR A 180 20.36 -0.55 -6.74
CA THR A 180 20.93 -1.83 -6.35
C THR A 180 22.08 -1.61 -5.38
N GLU A 181 22.96 -0.64 -5.66
CA GLU A 181 24.10 -0.32 -4.78
C GLU A 181 23.66 0.08 -3.37
N LYS A 182 22.71 1.03 -3.29
CA LYS A 182 22.16 1.49 -2.01
C LYS A 182 21.54 0.35 -1.21
N ARG A 183 20.75 -0.54 -1.85
CA ARG A 183 20.15 -1.69 -1.15
C ARG A 183 21.18 -2.69 -0.65
N GLN A 184 22.21 -2.99 -1.44
CA GLN A 184 23.27 -3.90 -1.01
C GLN A 184 24.05 -3.30 0.18
N ALA A 185 24.35 -2.00 0.14
CA ALA A 185 25.02 -1.29 1.23
C ALA A 185 24.15 -1.21 2.50
N GLU A 186 22.86 -0.89 2.37
CA GLU A 186 21.89 -0.89 3.46
C GLU A 186 21.73 -2.28 4.09
N LEU A 187 21.65 -3.32 3.26
CA LEU A 187 21.53 -4.69 3.75
C LEU A 187 22.74 -5.10 4.59
N LYS A 188 23.95 -4.71 4.20
CA LYS A 188 25.17 -4.95 5.00
C LYS A 188 25.08 -4.27 6.36
N LYS A 189 24.67 -3.00 6.40
CA LYS A 189 24.47 -2.25 7.66
C LYS A 189 23.38 -2.87 8.54
N ILE A 190 22.26 -3.31 7.95
CA ILE A 190 21.18 -3.98 8.67
C ILE A 190 21.70 -5.31 9.23
N ALA A 191 22.48 -6.04 8.43
CA ALA A 191 23.03 -7.31 8.85
C ALA A 191 23.83 -7.15 10.14
N ASP A 192 24.56 -6.07 10.37
CA ASP A 192 25.32 -5.85 11.61
C ASP A 192 24.42 -5.64 12.86
N LEU A 193 23.18 -5.18 12.67
CA LEU A 193 22.27 -4.77 13.75
C LEU A 193 21.21 -5.82 14.15
N VAL A 194 21.14 -6.94 13.43
CA VAL A 194 20.06 -7.94 13.59
C VAL A 194 20.60 -9.34 13.81
N ASP A 195 19.79 -10.27 14.28
CA ASP A 195 20.17 -11.67 14.54
C ASP A 195 19.71 -12.62 13.42
N ALA A 196 18.70 -12.22 12.66
CA ALA A 196 18.24 -12.93 11.47
C ALA A 196 17.81 -11.94 10.37
N ILE A 197 17.85 -12.39 9.11
CA ILE A 197 17.54 -11.55 7.95
C ILE A 197 16.49 -12.24 7.07
N LEU A 198 15.41 -11.53 6.76
CA LEU A 198 14.39 -11.93 5.80
C LEU A 198 14.52 -11.09 4.53
N ILE A 199 14.69 -11.76 3.39
CA ILE A 199 14.70 -11.15 2.07
C ILE A 199 13.40 -11.49 1.35
N VAL A 200 12.57 -10.48 1.12
CA VAL A 200 11.23 -10.63 0.53
C VAL A 200 11.24 -10.35 -0.97
N GLY A 201 10.78 -11.30 -1.78
CA GLY A 201 10.52 -11.13 -3.20
C GLY A 201 10.54 -12.43 -3.99
N GLY A 202 10.09 -12.38 -5.25
CA GLY A 202 9.99 -13.58 -6.08
C GLY A 202 11.31 -14.35 -6.21
N HIS A 203 11.25 -15.69 -6.22
CA HIS A 203 12.42 -16.57 -6.35
C HIS A 203 13.14 -16.39 -7.69
N ASN A 204 12.40 -16.00 -8.73
CA ASN A 204 12.94 -15.73 -10.06
C ASN A 204 13.53 -14.32 -10.23
N SER A 205 13.57 -13.51 -9.17
CA SER A 205 14.15 -12.16 -9.20
C SER A 205 15.66 -12.20 -8.95
N GLY A 206 16.46 -11.90 -9.98
CA GLY A 206 17.91 -11.84 -9.86
C GLY A 206 18.40 -10.87 -8.77
N ASN A 207 17.74 -9.72 -8.61
CA ASN A 207 18.06 -8.77 -7.54
C ASN A 207 17.75 -9.35 -6.15
N THR A 208 16.61 -10.00 -5.98
CA THR A 208 16.22 -10.60 -4.68
C THR A 208 17.18 -11.72 -4.32
N ARG A 209 17.50 -12.61 -5.28
CA ARG A 209 18.50 -13.67 -5.12
C ARG A 209 19.85 -13.09 -4.69
N ARG A 210 20.31 -11.99 -5.30
CA ARG A 210 21.60 -11.41 -4.92
C ARG A 210 21.59 -10.78 -3.53
N LEU A 211 20.50 -10.14 -3.12
CA LEU A 211 20.35 -9.67 -1.74
C LEU A 211 20.40 -10.85 -0.75
N PHE A 212 19.75 -11.96 -1.06
CA PHE A 212 19.81 -13.16 -0.23
C PHE A 212 21.22 -13.75 -0.13
N GLU A 213 21.96 -13.83 -1.23
CA GLU A 213 23.36 -14.26 -1.22
C GLU A 213 24.24 -13.34 -0.36
N ILE A 214 24.03 -12.02 -0.42
CA ILE A 214 24.75 -11.05 0.42
C ILE A 214 24.36 -11.23 1.89
N ALA A 215 23.08 -11.44 2.19
CA ALA A 215 22.62 -11.71 3.55
C ALA A 215 23.27 -12.98 4.12
N ARG A 216 23.36 -14.06 3.33
CA ARG A 216 24.02 -15.31 3.76
C ARG A 216 25.50 -15.14 4.07
N LYS A 217 26.20 -14.25 3.36
CA LYS A 217 27.62 -13.94 3.63
C LYS A 217 27.84 -13.27 5.00
N SER A 218 26.80 -12.73 5.62
CA SER A 218 26.91 -12.14 6.97
C SER A 218 27.11 -13.19 8.09
N GLY A 219 26.92 -14.48 7.79
CA GLY A 219 26.98 -15.56 8.79
C GLY A 219 25.72 -15.68 9.65
N LYS A 220 24.72 -14.81 9.46
CA LYS A 220 23.45 -14.83 10.18
C LYS A 220 22.42 -15.71 9.48
N PRO A 221 21.45 -16.31 10.21
CA PRO A 221 20.28 -16.93 9.60
C PRO A 221 19.63 -15.98 8.60
N ALA A 222 19.61 -16.38 7.33
CA ALA A 222 19.03 -15.61 6.26
C ALA A 222 17.99 -16.46 5.53
N PHE A 223 16.84 -15.88 5.21
CA PHE A 223 15.74 -16.56 4.54
C PHE A 223 15.26 -15.75 3.33
N HIS A 224 14.92 -16.45 2.24
CA HIS A 224 14.31 -15.87 1.05
C HIS A 224 12.86 -16.34 0.99
N ILE A 225 11.93 -15.39 1.10
CA ILE A 225 10.48 -15.63 1.01
C ILE A 225 9.84 -14.78 -0.08
N GLU A 226 8.74 -15.25 -0.67
CA GLU A 226 7.94 -14.45 -1.60
C GLU A 226 6.80 -13.72 -0.89
N THR A 227 6.16 -14.38 0.09
CA THR A 227 4.97 -13.88 0.79
C THR A 227 5.00 -14.22 2.28
N GLU A 228 4.05 -13.70 3.04
CA GLU A 228 3.87 -14.02 4.45
C GLU A 228 3.56 -15.50 4.72
N LYS A 229 3.05 -16.24 3.73
CA LYS A 229 2.73 -17.67 3.87
C LYS A 229 3.97 -18.53 3.98
N ASP A 230 5.07 -18.10 3.40
CA ASP A 230 6.35 -18.81 3.46
C ASP A 230 6.97 -18.73 4.86
N LEU A 231 6.45 -17.87 5.74
CA LEU A 231 6.84 -17.86 7.16
C LEU A 231 6.37 -19.12 7.91
N GLU A 232 5.34 -19.81 7.42
CA GLU A 232 4.89 -21.08 8.00
C GLU A 232 5.88 -22.23 7.72
N SER A 233 6.59 -22.17 6.59
CA SER A 233 7.54 -23.21 6.15
C SER A 233 8.97 -22.98 6.62
N ILE A 234 9.32 -21.75 7.01
CA ILE A 234 10.58 -21.48 7.69
C ILE A 234 10.52 -22.14 9.07
N GLU A 235 11.55 -22.92 9.44
CA GLU A 235 11.68 -23.47 10.79
C GLU A 235 11.50 -22.34 11.80
N PHE A 236 10.30 -22.32 12.39
CA PHE A 236 9.78 -21.25 13.22
C PHE A 236 10.76 -20.89 14.34
N ASP A 237 11.49 -21.89 14.82
CA ASP A 237 12.50 -21.78 15.84
C ASP A 237 13.68 -20.87 15.48
N ALA A 238 14.11 -20.80 14.22
CA ALA A 238 15.27 -20.00 13.84
C ALA A 238 14.96 -18.49 13.86
N ILE A 239 13.76 -18.10 13.41
CA ILE A 239 13.30 -16.71 13.43
C ILE A 239 12.76 -16.34 14.82
N ALA A 240 12.01 -17.24 15.47
CA ALA A 240 11.41 -16.98 16.78
C ALA A 240 12.44 -16.88 17.91
N ARG A 241 13.69 -17.33 17.70
CA ARG A 241 14.79 -17.15 18.65
C ARG A 241 15.60 -15.88 18.41
N ALA A 242 15.46 -15.20 17.27
CA ALA A 242 16.18 -13.98 16.94
C ALA A 242 15.55 -12.76 17.63
N PRO A 243 16.24 -12.07 18.57
CA PRO A 243 15.70 -10.86 19.20
C PRO A 243 15.41 -9.74 18.21
N TYR A 244 16.26 -9.61 17.19
CA TYR A 244 16.15 -8.61 16.14
C TYR A 244 16.11 -9.31 14.77
N VAL A 245 15.06 -9.03 14.00
CA VAL A 245 14.89 -9.57 12.64
C VAL A 245 14.93 -8.41 11.66
N GLY A 246 15.92 -8.43 10.76
CA GLY A 246 16.02 -7.47 9.66
C GLY A 246 15.15 -7.92 8.49
N ILE A 247 14.36 -7.00 7.93
CA ILE A 247 13.57 -7.25 6.72
C ILE A 247 14.12 -6.37 5.60
N SER A 248 14.47 -6.99 4.48
CA SER A 248 14.78 -6.29 3.23
C SER A 248 14.01 -6.94 2.08
N ALA A 249 14.00 -6.28 0.93
CA ALA A 249 13.19 -6.73 -0.19
C ALA A 249 13.81 -6.43 -1.55
N GLY A 250 13.47 -7.28 -2.52
CA GLY A 250 13.81 -7.07 -3.91
C GLY A 250 13.24 -5.78 -4.48
N ALA A 251 13.90 -5.22 -5.50
CA ALA A 251 13.41 -4.01 -6.18
C ALA A 251 12.05 -4.20 -6.86
N SER A 252 11.70 -5.44 -7.22
CA SER A 252 10.41 -5.84 -7.81
C SER A 252 9.32 -6.13 -6.78
N THR A 253 9.62 -6.14 -5.48
CA THR A 253 8.67 -6.48 -4.41
C THR A 253 7.85 -5.25 -4.02
N PRO A 254 6.51 -5.26 -4.19
CA PRO A 254 5.65 -4.16 -3.73
C PRO A 254 5.67 -3.99 -2.20
N ASN A 255 5.47 -2.75 -1.74
CA ASN A 255 5.43 -2.47 -0.29
C ASN A 255 4.34 -3.25 0.44
N TRP A 256 3.20 -3.54 -0.20
CA TRP A 256 2.11 -4.26 0.46
C TRP A 256 2.53 -5.69 0.84
N ILE A 257 3.35 -6.36 0.02
CA ILE A 257 3.92 -7.68 0.37
C ILE A 257 4.86 -7.56 1.58
N ILE A 258 5.74 -6.56 1.56
CA ILE A 258 6.68 -6.32 2.67
C ILE A 258 5.91 -6.03 3.97
N LYS A 259 4.86 -5.21 3.89
CA LYS A 259 3.97 -4.92 5.02
C LYS A 259 3.26 -6.17 5.53
N ASN A 260 2.77 -7.02 4.65
CA ASN A 260 2.12 -8.27 5.04
C ASN A 260 3.09 -9.20 5.79
N VAL A 261 4.32 -9.37 5.28
CA VAL A 261 5.38 -10.11 5.98
C VAL A 261 5.66 -9.49 7.35
N TYR A 262 5.87 -8.17 7.41
CA TYR A 262 6.10 -7.45 8.67
C TYR A 262 4.95 -7.65 9.67
N ARG A 263 3.70 -7.46 9.23
CA ARG A 263 2.50 -7.64 10.07
C ARG A 263 2.37 -9.08 10.56
N THR A 264 2.69 -10.07 9.74
CA THR A 264 2.67 -11.47 10.15
C THR A 264 3.77 -11.75 11.18
N LEU A 265 4.98 -11.20 11.01
CA LEU A 265 6.05 -11.29 12.00
C LEU A 265 5.67 -10.65 13.34
N GLU A 266 5.01 -9.49 13.34
CA GLU A 266 4.47 -8.87 14.57
C GLU A 266 3.45 -9.78 15.28
N GLN A 267 2.78 -10.67 14.55
CA GLN A 267 1.76 -11.58 15.07
C GLN A 267 2.32 -12.91 15.56
N LEU A 268 3.55 -13.26 15.18
CA LEU A 268 4.11 -14.54 15.58
C LEU A 268 4.21 -14.61 17.11
N PRO A 269 3.75 -15.71 17.73
CA PRO A 269 3.95 -15.94 19.15
C PRO A 269 5.46 -16.09 19.43
N TYR A 270 6.13 -14.97 19.67
CA TYR A 270 7.45 -14.98 20.25
C TYR A 270 7.32 -15.61 21.64
N LYS A 271 8.36 -16.32 22.12
CA LYS A 271 8.44 -16.80 23.52
C LYS A 271 8.58 -15.63 24.53
N ARG A 272 7.74 -14.61 24.41
CA ARG A 272 7.59 -13.47 25.32
C ARG A 272 6.16 -13.51 25.87
N ASN A 273 5.97 -14.34 26.89
CA ASN A 273 4.81 -14.29 27.79
C ASN A 273 4.87 -13.03 28.68
N GLY A 274 4.95 -11.85 28.07
CA GLY A 274 5.00 -10.55 28.75
C GLY A 274 3.69 -9.78 28.63
N TRP A 275 3.46 -8.83 29.54
CA TRP A 275 2.31 -7.93 29.52
C TRP A 275 2.17 -7.17 28.19
N ALA A 276 3.29 -6.78 27.57
CA ALA A 276 3.33 -6.06 26.30
C ALA A 276 2.74 -6.89 25.13
N HIS A 277 2.98 -8.21 25.10
CA HIS A 277 2.41 -9.09 24.08
C HIS A 277 0.90 -9.29 24.29
N ARG A 278 0.45 -9.43 25.54
CA ARG A 278 -0.98 -9.49 25.86
C ARG A 278 -1.69 -8.20 25.47
N TRP A 279 -1.06 -7.05 25.75
CA TRP A 279 -1.57 -5.74 25.35
C TRP A 279 -1.69 -5.61 23.82
N PHE A 280 -0.63 -5.93 23.09
CA PHE A 280 -0.66 -5.92 21.62
C PHE A 280 -1.73 -6.86 21.04
N SER A 281 -1.87 -8.06 21.62
CA SER A 281 -2.89 -9.03 21.23
C SER A 281 -4.31 -8.50 21.45
N LEU A 282 -4.54 -7.79 22.56
CA LEU A 282 -5.80 -7.12 22.85
C LEU A 282 -6.07 -5.98 21.85
N GLN A 283 -5.10 -5.09 21.62
CA GLN A 283 -5.23 -4.00 20.65
C GLN A 283 -5.62 -4.53 19.26
N ARG A 284 -4.91 -5.57 18.80
CA ARG A 284 -5.20 -6.23 17.53
C ARG A 284 -6.60 -6.85 17.51
N LEU A 285 -7.02 -7.54 18.58
CA LEU A 285 -8.36 -8.13 18.66
C LEU A 285 -9.44 -7.04 18.56
N LEU A 286 -9.27 -5.92 19.26
CA LEU A 286 -10.21 -4.79 19.24
C LEU A 286 -10.32 -4.15 17.85
N LEU A 287 -9.20 -4.02 17.13
CA LEU A 287 -9.18 -3.51 15.75
C LEU A 287 -9.83 -4.52 14.78
N LEU A 288 -9.45 -5.80 14.83
CA LEU A 288 -10.00 -6.85 13.94
C LEU A 288 -11.50 -7.07 14.13
N THR A 289 -12.00 -6.92 15.35
CA THR A 289 -13.45 -7.02 15.64
C THR A 289 -14.21 -5.73 15.36
N ASN A 290 -13.52 -4.64 14.96
CA ASN A 290 -14.04 -3.28 14.84
C ASN A 290 -14.62 -2.68 16.15
N ILE A 291 -14.42 -3.32 17.30
CA ILE A 291 -14.87 -2.81 18.61
C ILE A 291 -14.20 -1.47 18.93
N TYR A 292 -12.91 -1.34 18.58
CA TYR A 292 -12.19 -0.09 18.81
C TYR A 292 -12.78 1.05 17.97
N VAL A 293 -13.00 0.78 16.68
CA VAL A 293 -13.57 1.73 15.70
C VAL A 293 -15.00 2.14 16.06
N SER A 294 -15.81 1.23 16.58
CA SER A 294 -17.16 1.58 17.04
C SER A 294 -17.12 2.43 18.31
N LEU A 295 -16.23 2.13 19.26
CA LEU A 295 -16.03 2.94 20.46
C LEU A 295 -15.56 4.36 20.13
N GLU A 296 -14.67 4.52 19.16
CA GLU A 296 -14.24 5.83 18.65
C GLU A 296 -15.41 6.68 18.16
N ALA A 297 -16.33 6.08 17.39
CA ALA A 297 -17.52 6.77 16.91
C ALA A 297 -18.42 7.21 18.07
N GLY A 298 -18.60 6.34 19.08
CA GLY A 298 -19.29 6.70 20.32
C GLY A 298 -18.63 7.89 21.03
N CYS A 299 -17.32 7.83 21.27
CA CYS A 299 -16.55 8.89 21.93
C CYS A 299 -16.61 10.22 21.18
N LEU A 300 -16.54 10.19 19.85
CA LEU A 300 -16.70 11.40 19.03
C LEU A 300 -18.11 11.98 19.18
N THR A 301 -19.15 11.15 19.12
CA THR A 301 -20.54 11.57 19.33
C THR A 301 -20.72 12.19 20.71
N TYR A 302 -20.17 11.56 21.75
CA TYR A 302 -20.20 12.09 23.11
C TYR A 302 -19.51 13.46 23.24
N ALA A 303 -18.36 13.64 22.59
CA ALA A 303 -17.67 14.92 22.57
C ALA A 303 -18.51 16.02 21.87
N CYS A 304 -19.14 15.67 20.74
CA CYS A 304 -20.02 16.57 20.01
C CYS A 304 -21.28 16.93 20.79
N THR A 305 -21.93 15.99 21.48
CA THR A 305 -23.12 16.29 22.29
C THR A 305 -22.79 17.24 23.45
N LYS A 306 -21.63 17.10 24.08
CA LYS A 306 -21.15 18.04 25.11
C LYS A 306 -20.85 19.42 24.54
N LEU A 307 -20.24 19.51 23.35
CA LEU A 307 -20.04 20.78 22.66
C LEU A 307 -21.35 21.49 22.33
N GLN A 308 -22.39 20.71 22.03
CA GLN A 308 -23.74 21.20 21.72
C GLN A 308 -24.57 21.52 22.97
N GLY A 309 -24.02 21.37 24.18
CA GLY A 309 -24.70 21.68 25.43
C GLY A 309 -25.77 20.66 25.84
N MET A 310 -25.69 19.42 25.36
CA MET A 310 -26.68 18.38 25.67
C MET A 310 -26.32 17.57 26.93
N HIS A 311 -27.33 17.28 27.74
CA HIS A 311 -27.18 16.55 29.00
C HIS A 311 -27.52 15.05 28.91
N HIS A 312 -28.42 14.65 28.00
CA HIS A 312 -28.81 13.24 27.79
C HIS A 312 -28.09 12.65 26.57
N ASP A 313 -26.89 12.11 26.76
CA ASP A 313 -25.97 11.70 25.68
C ASP A 313 -25.85 10.18 25.48
N THR A 314 -26.19 9.37 26.48
CA THR A 314 -26.06 7.90 26.44
C THR A 314 -26.73 7.23 25.24
N PRO A 315 -27.97 7.57 24.82
CA PRO A 315 -28.60 6.91 23.68
C PRO A 315 -27.85 7.15 22.37
N TYR A 316 -27.31 8.35 22.16
CA TYR A 316 -26.58 8.73 20.94
C TYR A 316 -25.20 8.08 20.87
N PHE A 317 -24.52 8.01 22.03
CA PHE A 317 -23.29 7.24 22.19
C PHE A 317 -23.51 5.77 21.80
N LEU A 318 -24.56 5.14 22.33
CA LEU A 318 -24.91 3.75 22.02
C LEU A 318 -25.29 3.53 20.55
N ILE A 319 -26.12 4.39 19.97
CA ILE A 319 -26.48 4.32 18.54
C ILE A 319 -25.22 4.36 17.67
N SER A 320 -24.29 5.27 17.97
CA SER A 320 -23.06 5.45 17.19
C SER A 320 -22.18 4.21 17.23
N ILE A 321 -21.98 3.62 18.43
CA ILE A 321 -21.24 2.37 18.59
C ILE A 321 -21.91 1.24 17.80
N LEU A 322 -23.20 1.01 18.03
CA LEU A 322 -23.91 -0.13 17.45
C LEU A 322 -24.01 -0.03 15.92
N TYR A 323 -24.31 1.15 15.39
CA TYR A 323 -24.39 1.39 13.95
C TYR A 323 -23.03 1.19 13.28
N VAL A 324 -21.96 1.81 13.80
CA VAL A 324 -20.62 1.69 13.22
C VAL A 324 -20.11 0.26 13.30
N GLN A 325 -20.33 -0.42 14.43
CA GLN A 325 -20.00 -1.84 14.62
C GLN A 325 -20.66 -2.71 13.55
N SER A 326 -21.98 -2.52 13.34
CA SER A 326 -22.73 -3.27 12.35
C SER A 326 -22.23 -3.00 10.93
N MET A 327 -22.20 -1.72 10.55
CA MET A 327 -21.92 -1.31 9.18
C MET A 327 -20.49 -1.68 8.75
N HIS A 328 -19.51 -1.54 9.65
CA HIS A 328 -18.14 -1.98 9.38
C HIS A 328 -18.07 -3.49 9.20
N ILE A 329 -18.65 -4.29 10.08
CA ILE A 329 -18.60 -5.76 9.93
C ILE A 329 -19.29 -6.20 8.63
N ILE A 330 -20.47 -5.67 8.31
CA ILE A 330 -21.21 -6.04 7.10
C ILE A 330 -20.42 -5.69 5.84
N ASN A 331 -19.91 -4.46 5.75
CA ASN A 331 -19.14 -4.01 4.59
C ASN A 331 -17.92 -4.89 4.35
N HIS A 332 -17.21 -5.22 5.41
CA HIS A 332 -16.08 -6.13 5.37
C HIS A 332 -16.48 -7.54 4.92
N LEU A 333 -17.56 -8.12 5.48
CA LEU A 333 -18.06 -9.46 5.11
C LEU A 333 -18.47 -9.54 3.63
N ILE A 334 -19.04 -8.46 3.08
CA ILE A 334 -19.41 -8.36 1.66
C ILE A 334 -18.15 -8.12 0.79
N GLY A 335 -17.16 -7.40 1.32
CA GLY A 335 -15.94 -6.95 0.62
C GLY A 335 -14.79 -7.95 0.54
N ILE A 336 -14.81 -9.07 1.29
CA ILE A 336 -13.67 -10.01 1.44
C ILE A 336 -13.03 -10.44 0.11
N LYS A 337 -13.83 -10.70 -0.94
CA LYS A 337 -13.30 -11.15 -2.25
C LYS A 337 -12.45 -10.10 -2.96
N ILE A 338 -12.61 -8.82 -2.60
CA ILE A 338 -12.05 -7.67 -3.32
C ILE A 338 -10.87 -7.06 -2.55
N GLU A 339 -10.80 -7.23 -1.23
CA GLU A 339 -9.77 -6.67 -0.34
C GLU A 339 -8.56 -7.60 -0.12
N LYS A 340 -8.33 -8.57 -1.03
CA LYS A 340 -7.34 -9.65 -0.89
C LYS A 340 -5.90 -9.19 -0.62
N TYR A 341 -5.59 -7.94 -0.96
CA TYR A 341 -4.23 -7.39 -0.93
C TYR A 341 -3.93 -6.47 0.26
N HIS A 342 -4.90 -6.18 1.15
CA HIS A 342 -4.75 -5.13 2.19
C HIS A 342 -4.32 -5.62 3.57
N ASP A 343 -4.66 -6.85 3.98
CA ASP A 343 -4.16 -7.47 5.21
C ASP A 343 -4.53 -8.96 5.28
N PRO A 344 -3.57 -9.90 5.19
CA PRO A 344 -3.84 -11.34 5.22
C PRO A 344 -4.32 -11.83 6.60
N GLY A 345 -3.87 -11.17 7.68
CA GLY A 345 -4.32 -11.46 9.04
C GLY A 345 -5.79 -11.11 9.23
N TRP A 346 -6.21 -10.00 8.63
CA TRP A 346 -7.61 -9.58 8.61
C TRP A 346 -8.51 -10.57 7.84
N ILE A 347 -8.10 -10.97 6.63
CA ILE A 347 -8.85 -11.92 5.78
C ILE A 347 -9.03 -13.26 6.50
N SER A 348 -7.95 -13.82 7.06
CA SER A 348 -8.00 -15.09 7.78
C SER A 348 -8.90 -15.01 9.01
N PHE A 349 -8.89 -13.89 9.75
CA PHE A 349 -9.77 -13.67 10.89
C PHE A 349 -11.25 -13.69 10.48
N TYR A 350 -11.64 -12.92 9.47
CA TYR A 350 -13.03 -12.83 9.01
C TYR A 350 -13.53 -14.13 8.39
N HIS A 351 -12.67 -14.88 7.68
CA HIS A 351 -13.03 -16.21 7.19
C HIS A 351 -13.29 -17.18 8.35
N ARG A 352 -12.41 -17.21 9.36
CA ARG A 352 -12.53 -18.13 10.50
C ARG A 352 -13.69 -17.78 11.42
N ARG A 353 -14.02 -16.48 11.56
CA ARG A 353 -15.04 -15.96 12.48
C ARG A 353 -16.29 -15.41 11.77
N ARG A 354 -16.55 -15.83 10.53
CA ARG A 354 -17.63 -15.29 9.69
C ARG A 354 -19.01 -15.31 10.38
N LYS A 355 -19.42 -16.47 10.92
CA LYS A 355 -20.73 -16.65 11.57
C LYS A 355 -20.92 -15.74 12.81
N PRO A 356 -20.04 -15.76 13.83
CA PRO A 356 -20.23 -14.92 15.00
C PRO A 356 -20.16 -13.43 14.68
N LEU A 357 -19.31 -13.00 13.73
CA LEU A 357 -19.27 -11.61 13.28
C LEU A 357 -20.57 -11.20 12.59
N ALA A 358 -21.13 -12.03 11.72
CA ALA A 358 -22.41 -11.76 11.07
C ALA A 358 -23.56 -11.61 12.07
N ILE A 359 -23.65 -12.51 13.06
CA ILE A 359 -24.65 -12.42 14.15
C ILE A 359 -24.47 -11.11 14.92
N THR A 360 -23.24 -10.79 15.32
CA THR A 360 -22.91 -9.55 16.04
C THR A 360 -23.38 -8.32 15.25
N ALA A 361 -23.13 -8.29 13.93
CA ALA A 361 -23.49 -7.16 13.09
C ALA A 361 -25.01 -7.01 12.94
N VAL A 362 -25.76 -8.10 12.79
CA VAL A 362 -27.22 -8.07 12.69
C VAL A 362 -27.82 -7.63 14.03
N CYS A 363 -27.38 -8.21 15.15
CA CYS A 363 -27.85 -7.81 16.48
C CYS A 363 -27.56 -6.34 16.77
N ALA A 364 -26.36 -5.85 16.42
CA ALA A 364 -26.01 -4.44 16.58
C ALA A 364 -26.88 -3.51 15.71
N SER A 365 -27.17 -3.91 14.46
CA SER A 365 -28.07 -3.16 13.57
C SER A 365 -29.47 -3.03 14.15
N VAL A 366 -30.07 -4.16 14.54
CA VAL A 366 -31.43 -4.20 15.12
C VAL A 366 -31.49 -3.37 16.41
N MET A 367 -30.51 -3.52 17.29
CA MET A 367 -30.45 -2.74 18.53
C MET A 367 -30.29 -1.25 18.25
N SER A 368 -29.44 -0.85 17.30
CA SER A 368 -29.26 0.57 16.95
C SER A 368 -30.56 1.21 16.44
N LEU A 369 -31.32 0.49 15.60
CA LEU A 369 -32.60 0.95 15.08
C LEU A 369 -33.68 0.98 16.17
N ALA A 370 -33.68 0.01 17.09
CA ALA A 370 -34.61 -0.01 18.23
C ALA A 370 -34.40 1.19 19.17
N VAL A 371 -33.13 1.51 19.49
CA VAL A 371 -32.80 2.70 20.29
C VAL A 371 -33.18 3.98 19.53
N ALA A 372 -32.89 4.05 18.23
CA ALA A 372 -33.29 5.21 17.42
C ALA A 372 -34.82 5.39 17.34
N PHE A 373 -35.57 4.29 17.25
CA PHE A 373 -37.03 4.30 17.27
C PHE A 373 -37.58 4.81 18.61
N ALA A 374 -36.98 4.39 19.72
CA ALA A 374 -37.36 4.86 21.05
C ALA A 374 -37.11 6.37 21.26
N LEU A 375 -36.17 6.97 20.51
CA LEU A 375 -35.90 8.41 20.53
C LEU A 375 -36.83 9.22 19.61
N GLY A 376 -37.54 8.57 18.69
CA GLY A 376 -38.53 9.21 17.82
C GLY A 376 -38.39 8.87 16.33
N THR A 377 -39.35 9.34 15.54
CA THR A 377 -39.44 9.05 14.10
C THR A 377 -38.29 9.64 13.30
N GLY A 378 -37.84 10.86 13.62
CA GLY A 378 -36.75 11.54 12.92
C GLY A 378 -35.43 10.74 12.97
N PRO A 379 -34.88 10.43 14.16
CA PRO A 379 -33.67 9.63 14.31
C PRO A 379 -33.79 8.23 13.68
N PHE A 380 -34.95 7.58 13.81
CA PHE A 380 -35.20 6.28 13.20
C PHE A 380 -35.14 6.31 11.67
N LEU A 381 -35.81 7.28 11.04
CA LEU A 381 -35.81 7.44 9.58
C LEU A 381 -34.42 7.80 9.06
N LEU A 382 -33.71 8.70 9.75
CA LEU A 382 -32.34 9.07 9.41
C LEU A 382 -31.41 7.86 9.46
N LEU A 383 -31.42 7.09 10.56
CA LEU A 383 -30.57 5.91 10.72
C LEU A 383 -30.93 4.79 9.74
N SER A 384 -32.21 4.61 9.44
CA SER A 384 -32.69 3.67 8.43
C SER A 384 -32.17 4.04 7.04
N MET A 385 -32.27 5.32 6.65
CA MET A 385 -31.74 5.82 5.39
C MET A 385 -30.23 5.61 5.30
N MET A 386 -29.49 5.92 6.37
CA MET A 386 -28.04 5.69 6.43
C MET A 386 -27.68 4.20 6.31
N THR A 387 -28.48 3.32 6.90
CA THR A 387 -28.28 1.86 6.81
C THR A 387 -28.51 1.38 5.38
N VAL A 388 -29.58 1.81 4.71
CA VAL A 388 -29.85 1.49 3.30
C VAL A 388 -28.74 2.01 2.39
N LEU A 389 -28.29 3.25 2.59
CA LEU A 389 -27.19 3.83 1.81
C LEU A 389 -25.88 3.05 2.00
N GLY A 390 -25.57 2.67 3.24
CA GLY A 390 -24.41 1.84 3.55
C GLY A 390 -24.46 0.47 2.87
N LEU A 391 -25.60 -0.24 2.99
CA LEU A 391 -25.78 -1.57 2.39
C LEU A 391 -25.80 -1.53 0.86
N SER A 392 -26.35 -0.45 0.28
CA SER A 392 -26.41 -0.26 -1.17
C SER A 392 -25.07 0.13 -1.81
N TYR A 393 -24.07 0.50 -1.03
CA TYR A 393 -22.76 0.94 -1.52
C TYR A 393 -22.10 -0.06 -2.50
N ASN A 394 -22.28 -1.36 -2.23
CA ASN A 394 -21.74 -2.45 -3.04
C ASN A 394 -22.74 -3.01 -4.08
N LEU A 395 -24.00 -2.57 -4.05
CA LEU A 395 -25.05 -3.03 -4.96
C LEU A 395 -24.87 -2.39 -6.34
N ARG A 396 -25.25 -3.12 -7.39
CA ARG A 396 -25.34 -2.58 -8.75
C ARG A 396 -26.66 -1.83 -8.85
N LEU A 397 -26.58 -0.51 -8.88
CA LEU A 397 -27.75 0.36 -9.04
C LEU A 397 -28.11 0.55 -10.52
N VAL A 398 -27.11 0.44 -11.40
CA VAL A 398 -27.30 0.60 -12.86
C VAL A 398 -27.22 -0.78 -13.54
N PRO A 399 -28.26 -1.18 -14.30
CA PRO A 399 -28.26 -2.42 -15.08
C PRO A 399 -27.15 -2.44 -16.15
N ALA A 400 -26.71 -3.65 -16.52
CA ALA A 400 -25.66 -3.82 -17.53
C ALA A 400 -26.07 -3.37 -18.94
N SER A 401 -27.36 -3.18 -19.18
CA SER A 401 -27.96 -2.75 -20.45
C SER A 401 -27.84 -1.26 -20.75
N ILE A 402 -27.38 -0.44 -19.80
CA ILE A 402 -27.20 1.01 -19.99
C ILE A 402 -25.72 1.30 -20.29
N PRO A 403 -25.36 1.71 -21.53
CA PRO A 403 -23.96 1.83 -21.96
C PRO A 403 -23.29 3.17 -21.61
N TRP A 404 -24.03 4.17 -21.11
CA TRP A 404 -23.54 5.56 -20.99
C TRP A 404 -22.72 5.89 -19.73
N THR A 405 -22.60 4.96 -18.76
CA THR A 405 -21.81 5.21 -17.55
C THR A 405 -20.94 4.01 -17.16
N PRO A 406 -19.64 4.23 -16.87
CA PRO A 406 -18.78 3.20 -16.29
C PRO A 406 -19.09 2.97 -14.79
N TYR A 407 -19.82 3.88 -14.14
CA TYR A 407 -20.16 3.81 -12.73
C TYR A 407 -21.48 3.08 -12.53
N ARG A 408 -21.41 1.81 -12.11
CA ARG A 408 -22.60 0.95 -11.90
C ARG A 408 -22.95 0.77 -10.43
N ARG A 409 -22.00 1.04 -9.55
CA ARG A 409 -22.11 0.99 -8.08
C ARG A 409 -21.66 2.33 -7.52
N VAL A 410 -22.14 2.68 -6.33
CA VAL A 410 -21.69 3.89 -5.62
C VAL A 410 -20.18 3.83 -5.35
N ARG A 411 -19.66 2.64 -5.07
CA ARG A 411 -18.22 2.38 -4.92
C ARG A 411 -17.38 2.72 -6.14
N ASP A 412 -17.94 2.66 -7.34
CA ASP A 412 -17.18 2.91 -8.56
C ASP A 412 -16.83 4.41 -8.68
N ILE A 413 -17.58 5.28 -7.99
CA ILE A 413 -17.35 6.72 -7.93
C ILE A 413 -16.05 7.01 -7.16
N PRO A 414 -15.09 7.76 -7.73
CA PRO A 414 -13.83 7.99 -7.07
C PRO A 414 -13.96 8.75 -5.74
N GLY A 415 -13.31 8.24 -4.69
CA GLY A 415 -13.32 8.85 -3.35
C GLY A 415 -14.66 8.75 -2.61
N SER A 416 -15.66 8.05 -3.16
CA SER A 416 -16.99 7.96 -2.56
C SER A 416 -16.98 7.34 -1.16
N LYS A 417 -16.16 6.30 -0.92
CA LYS A 417 -15.92 5.73 0.43
C LYS A 417 -15.53 6.82 1.42
N THR A 418 -14.51 7.60 1.08
CA THR A 418 -13.94 8.62 1.97
C THR A 418 -14.98 9.68 2.32
N VAL A 419 -15.75 10.17 1.34
CA VAL A 419 -16.81 11.17 1.57
C VAL A 419 -18.00 10.59 2.35
N LEU A 420 -18.53 9.45 1.91
CA LEU A 420 -19.75 8.88 2.51
C LEU A 420 -19.52 8.43 3.96
N VAL A 421 -18.40 7.76 4.23
CA VAL A 421 -18.11 7.26 5.58
C VAL A 421 -17.77 8.43 6.53
N SER A 422 -17.00 9.43 6.09
CA SER A 422 -16.72 10.62 6.93
C SER A 422 -17.96 11.46 7.21
N SER A 423 -18.85 11.62 6.21
CA SER A 423 -20.15 12.28 6.40
C SER A 423 -21.04 11.48 7.34
N ALA A 424 -21.09 10.15 7.24
CA ALA A 424 -21.86 9.31 8.14
C ALA A 424 -21.42 9.48 9.61
N TRP A 425 -20.11 9.53 9.86
CA TRP A 425 -19.57 9.81 11.20
C TRP A 425 -19.99 11.19 11.72
N GLY A 426 -19.92 12.23 10.87
CA GLY A 426 -20.38 13.56 11.24
C GLY A 426 -21.88 13.63 11.51
N VAL A 427 -22.71 12.94 10.71
CA VAL A 427 -24.16 12.89 10.91
C VAL A 427 -24.50 12.26 12.26
N LEU A 428 -23.88 11.11 12.59
CA LEU A 428 -24.09 10.46 13.88
C LEU A 428 -23.62 11.33 15.06
N ALA A 429 -22.48 11.99 14.91
CA ALA A 429 -21.88 12.76 15.99
C ALA A 429 -22.57 14.10 16.25
N ALA A 430 -22.98 14.82 15.20
CA ALA A 430 -23.36 16.23 15.32
C ALA A 430 -24.76 16.57 14.78
N ILE A 431 -25.41 15.69 14.01
CA ILE A 431 -26.72 15.97 13.40
C ILE A 431 -27.85 15.14 14.02
N LEU A 432 -27.61 13.85 14.26
CA LEU A 432 -28.60 12.96 14.83
C LEU A 432 -29.03 13.37 16.26
N PRO A 433 -28.11 13.76 17.18
CA PRO A 433 -28.50 14.19 18.52
C PRO A 433 -29.40 15.45 18.57
N PRO A 434 -29.06 16.58 17.90
CA PRO A 434 -29.93 17.75 17.94
C PRO A 434 -31.25 17.54 17.18
N LEU A 435 -31.26 16.71 16.12
CA LEU A 435 -32.49 16.34 15.42
C LEU A 435 -33.46 15.57 16.34
N ALA A 436 -32.92 14.69 17.20
CA ALA A 436 -33.72 13.90 18.13
C ALA A 436 -34.36 14.75 19.23
N ILE A 437 -33.63 15.73 19.78
CA ILE A 437 -34.10 16.52 20.93
C ILE A 437 -34.90 17.75 20.49
N ASN A 438 -34.37 18.51 19.53
CA ASN A 438 -34.90 19.84 19.18
C ASN A 438 -35.75 19.82 17.90
N GLY A 439 -35.75 18.71 17.15
CA GLY A 439 -36.40 18.61 15.84
C GLY A 439 -35.79 19.51 14.75
N THR A 440 -34.78 20.32 15.08
CA THR A 440 -34.19 21.36 14.22
C THR A 440 -32.67 21.36 14.32
N ILE A 441 -32.00 21.75 13.23
CA ILE A 441 -30.54 21.80 13.13
C ILE A 441 -30.13 23.27 13.00
N THR A 442 -29.33 23.77 13.94
CA THR A 442 -28.79 25.13 13.88
C THR A 442 -27.56 25.20 12.98
N TRP A 443 -27.18 26.41 12.55
CA TRP A 443 -25.95 26.60 11.79
C TRP A 443 -24.69 26.23 12.60
N VAL A 444 -24.72 26.39 13.93
CA VAL A 444 -23.63 25.94 14.84
C VAL A 444 -23.49 24.41 14.79
N ASN A 445 -24.60 23.66 14.80
CA ASN A 445 -24.57 22.21 14.60
C ASN A 445 -23.96 21.83 13.25
N GLY A 446 -24.23 22.63 12.20
CA GLY A 446 -23.59 22.49 10.90
C GLY A 446 -22.07 22.64 10.95
N ILE A 447 -21.55 23.57 11.75
CA ILE A 447 -20.09 23.75 11.90
C ILE A 447 -19.47 22.60 12.70
N ILE A 448 -20.12 22.13 13.77
CA ILE A 448 -19.66 20.96 14.55
C ILE A 448 -19.67 19.70 13.66
N PHE A 449 -20.67 19.56 12.79
CA PHE A 449 -20.71 18.52 11.76
C PHE A 449 -19.50 18.60 10.83
N LEU A 450 -19.18 19.78 10.29
CA LEU A 450 -18.00 19.96 9.43
C LEU A 450 -16.70 19.61 10.15
N TRP A 451 -16.60 19.92 11.44
CA TRP A 451 -15.44 19.55 12.25
C TRP A 451 -15.31 18.03 12.41
N ALA A 452 -16.39 17.36 12.81
CA ALA A 452 -16.42 15.91 13.00
C ALA A 452 -16.18 15.15 11.68
N THR A 453 -16.85 15.56 10.59
CA THR A 453 -16.62 15.03 9.24
C THR A 453 -15.21 15.30 8.76
N GLY A 454 -14.64 16.48 9.03
CA GLY A 454 -13.27 16.81 8.67
C GLY A 454 -12.25 15.88 9.33
N LEU A 455 -12.41 15.61 10.64
CA LEU A 455 -11.57 14.64 11.35
C LEU A 455 -11.72 13.22 10.77
N GLY A 456 -12.96 12.76 10.57
CA GLY A 456 -13.25 11.46 9.97
C GLY A 456 -12.67 11.33 8.55
N PHE A 457 -12.75 12.39 7.75
CA PHE A 457 -12.18 12.45 6.41
C PHE A 457 -10.67 12.29 6.45
N VAL A 458 -9.97 13.03 7.32
CA VAL A 458 -8.52 12.93 7.46
C VAL A 458 -8.09 11.52 7.85
N ARG A 459 -8.78 10.90 8.82
CA ARG A 459 -8.54 9.51 9.23
C ARG A 459 -8.63 8.54 8.05
N ILE A 460 -9.76 8.54 7.34
CA ILE A 460 -10.01 7.59 6.25
C ILE A 460 -9.04 7.82 5.09
N ALA A 461 -8.85 9.08 4.70
CA ALA A 461 -7.93 9.44 3.64
C ALA A 461 -6.48 9.09 3.98
N PHE A 462 -6.07 9.21 5.25
CA PHE A 462 -4.74 8.80 5.68
C PHE A 462 -4.55 7.29 5.52
N PHE A 463 -5.53 6.47 5.91
CA PHE A 463 -5.49 5.02 5.66
C PHE A 463 -5.49 4.68 4.17
N ASP A 464 -6.27 5.37 3.33
CA ASP A 464 -6.23 5.19 1.87
C ASP A 464 -4.84 5.52 1.29
N ILE A 465 -4.07 6.45 1.88
CA ILE A 465 -2.67 6.71 1.49
C ILE A 465 -1.77 5.53 1.87
N LEU A 466 -1.93 4.99 3.09
CA LEU A 466 -1.13 3.86 3.55
C LEU A 466 -1.29 2.66 2.60
N ASP A 467 -2.47 2.47 2.03
CA ASP A 467 -2.76 1.29 1.23
C ASP A 467 -2.86 1.55 -0.29
N MET A 468 -2.55 2.78 -0.75
CA MET A 468 -2.66 3.23 -2.15
C MET A 468 -2.08 2.26 -3.20
N LYS A 469 -0.99 1.55 -2.88
CA LYS A 469 -0.35 0.59 -3.79
C LYS A 469 -1.15 -0.70 -3.98
N GLY A 470 -1.84 -1.16 -2.94
CA GLY A 470 -2.75 -2.30 -3.02
C GLY A 470 -4.02 -1.91 -3.76
N ASP A 471 -4.60 -0.77 -3.39
CA ASP A 471 -5.83 -0.24 -4.00
C ASP A 471 -5.73 -0.06 -5.54
N ARG A 472 -4.57 0.34 -6.07
CA ARG A 472 -4.36 0.50 -7.53
C ARG A 472 -4.32 -0.84 -8.28
N LEU A 473 -3.93 -1.93 -7.61
CA LEU A 473 -3.94 -3.27 -8.21
C LEU A 473 -5.36 -3.85 -8.31
N ILE A 474 -6.32 -3.34 -7.54
CA ILE A 474 -7.73 -3.79 -7.52
C ILE A 474 -8.71 -2.80 -8.14
N ASP A 475 -8.22 -1.83 -8.92
CA ASP A 475 -9.01 -0.78 -9.60
C ASP A 475 -9.89 0.07 -8.68
N LYS A 476 -9.51 0.19 -7.41
CA LYS A 476 -10.23 1.05 -6.48
C LYS A 476 -9.78 2.49 -6.69
N LYS A 477 -10.71 3.38 -7.05
CA LYS A 477 -10.43 4.79 -7.29
C LYS A 477 -10.57 5.61 -6.00
N THR A 478 -9.49 5.76 -5.23
CA THR A 478 -9.47 6.62 -4.02
C THR A 478 -8.94 8.02 -4.33
N PHE A 479 -9.20 9.00 -3.47
CA PHE A 479 -8.60 10.34 -3.61
C PHE A 479 -7.06 10.29 -3.57
N ALA A 480 -6.50 9.37 -2.77
CA ALA A 480 -5.05 9.17 -2.70
C ALA A 480 -4.48 8.77 -4.07
N ILE A 481 -5.18 7.91 -4.81
CA ILE A 481 -4.79 7.49 -6.17
C ILE A 481 -4.95 8.64 -7.17
N LEU A 482 -6.09 9.33 -7.16
CA LEU A 482 -6.38 10.42 -8.10
C LEU A 482 -5.45 11.63 -7.94
N LEU A 483 -5.22 12.07 -6.71
CA LEU A 483 -4.44 13.27 -6.42
C LEU A 483 -2.94 12.97 -6.30
N GLY A 484 -2.60 11.71 -6.00
CA GLY A 484 -1.27 11.26 -5.64
C GLY A 484 -0.90 11.55 -4.17
N GLU A 485 -0.12 10.65 -3.59
CA GLU A 485 0.33 10.67 -2.18
C GLU A 485 0.80 12.05 -1.70
N LYS A 486 1.75 12.69 -2.40
CA LYS A 486 2.32 13.99 -1.99
C LYS A 486 1.30 15.13 -1.98
N ARG A 487 0.34 15.11 -2.91
CA ARG A 487 -0.70 16.15 -2.98
C ARG A 487 -1.73 15.89 -1.89
N MET A 488 -2.17 14.65 -1.73
CA MET A 488 -3.12 14.26 -0.70
C MET A 488 -2.58 14.58 0.71
N MET A 489 -1.32 14.26 1.00
CA MET A 489 -0.68 14.60 2.28
C MET A 489 -0.69 16.11 2.57
N ARG A 490 -0.47 16.95 1.56
CA ARG A 490 -0.56 18.42 1.72
C ARG A 490 -1.99 18.89 1.97
N TRP A 491 -2.98 18.26 1.33
CA TRP A 491 -4.39 18.54 1.59
C TRP A 491 -4.79 18.16 3.01
N LEU A 492 -4.41 16.97 3.48
CA LEU A 492 -4.68 16.53 4.86
C LEU A 492 -4.09 17.49 5.89
N HIS A 493 -2.84 17.94 5.67
CA HIS A 493 -2.21 18.93 6.53
C HIS A 493 -3.00 20.25 6.60
N ARG A 494 -3.47 20.77 5.45
CA ARG A 494 -4.27 22.01 5.41
C ARG A 494 -5.62 21.86 6.10
N ILE A 495 -6.31 20.73 5.89
CA ILE A 495 -7.58 20.43 6.56
C ILE A 495 -7.38 20.42 8.08
N LEU A 496 -6.34 19.72 8.56
CA LEU A 496 -6.04 19.67 9.99
C LEU A 496 -5.72 21.04 10.59
N VAL A 497 -4.94 21.88 9.91
CA VAL A 497 -4.69 23.26 10.37
C VAL A 497 -5.99 24.06 10.49
N GLY A 498 -6.90 23.93 9.53
CA GLY A 498 -8.23 24.54 9.62
C GLY A 498 -9.05 24.02 10.81
N LEU A 499 -9.04 22.70 11.04
CA LEU A 499 -9.76 22.06 12.16
C LEU A 499 -9.19 22.42 13.53
N ILE A 500 -7.88 22.65 13.64
CA ILE A 500 -7.22 23.13 14.86
C ILE A 500 -7.72 24.52 15.23
N ALA A 501 -7.89 25.42 14.26
CA ALA A 501 -8.36 26.78 14.50
C ALA A 501 -9.87 26.88 14.72
N LEU A 502 -10.67 26.00 14.08
CA LEU A 502 -12.13 26.12 14.00
C LEU A 502 -12.82 26.18 15.37
N LEU A 503 -12.63 25.17 16.23
CA LEU A 503 -13.33 25.11 17.52
C LEU A 503 -12.86 26.19 18.53
N PRO A 504 -11.55 26.50 18.66
CA PRO A 504 -11.11 27.61 19.50
C PRO A 504 -11.72 28.95 19.08
N VAL A 505 -11.81 29.23 17.79
CA VAL A 505 -12.44 30.46 17.28
C VAL A 505 -13.92 30.53 17.70
N LEU A 506 -14.68 29.44 17.52
CA LEU A 506 -16.08 29.40 17.97
C LEU A 506 -16.21 29.58 19.49
N SER A 507 -15.26 29.05 20.26
CA SER A 507 -15.24 29.18 21.72
C SER A 507 -14.99 30.63 22.15
N ILE A 508 -14.06 31.33 21.48
CA ILE A 508 -13.76 32.74 21.72
C ILE A 508 -14.99 33.62 21.44
N PHE A 509 -15.74 33.31 20.38
CA PHE A 509 -17.00 33.99 20.05
C PHE A 509 -18.21 33.50 20.87
N GLN A 510 -18.00 32.65 21.88
CA GLN A 510 -19.05 32.10 22.75
C GLN A 510 -20.17 31.34 22.01
N LEU A 511 -19.87 30.82 20.80
CA LEU A 511 -20.80 30.02 20.01
C LEU A 511 -20.82 28.55 20.45
N VAL A 512 -19.73 28.09 21.07
CA VAL A 512 -19.59 26.78 21.73
C VAL A 512 -18.88 26.98 23.07
N SER A 513 -18.97 25.98 23.96
CA SER A 513 -18.29 26.03 25.27
C SER A 513 -16.76 25.98 25.14
N GLY A 514 -16.05 26.37 26.21
CA GLY A 514 -14.58 26.30 26.27
C GLY A 514 -13.98 24.91 26.00
N LEU A 515 -14.80 23.86 26.06
CA LEU A 515 -14.46 22.50 25.60
C LEU A 515 -13.92 22.50 24.16
N GLY A 516 -14.38 23.42 23.30
CA GLY A 516 -13.89 23.52 21.92
C GLY A 516 -12.38 23.79 21.82
N ILE A 517 -11.82 24.54 22.77
CA ILE A 517 -10.37 24.79 22.84
C ILE A 517 -9.64 23.48 23.15
N LEU A 518 -10.10 22.72 24.15
CA LEU A 518 -9.48 21.45 24.53
C LEU A 518 -9.59 20.40 23.41
N LEU A 519 -10.72 20.34 22.72
CA LEU A 519 -10.91 19.39 21.62
C LEU A 519 -10.04 19.70 20.38
N SER A 520 -9.45 20.89 20.26
CA SER A 520 -8.46 21.18 19.22
C SER A 520 -7.16 20.37 19.36
N VAL A 521 -6.92 19.77 20.52
CA VAL A 521 -5.80 18.83 20.73
C VAL A 521 -5.93 17.60 19.82
N CYS A 522 -7.15 17.14 19.52
CA CYS A 522 -7.38 15.99 18.65
C CYS A 522 -6.81 16.18 17.23
N PRO A 523 -7.21 17.21 16.44
CA PRO A 523 -6.59 17.46 15.13
C PRO A 523 -5.11 17.82 15.23
N LEU A 524 -4.63 18.42 16.32
CA LEU A 524 -3.21 18.68 16.54
C LEU A 524 -2.40 17.38 16.68
N LEU A 525 -2.88 16.41 17.47
CA LEU A 525 -2.25 15.10 17.61
C LEU A 525 -2.28 14.33 16.29
N MET A 526 -3.39 14.38 15.55
CA MET A 526 -3.49 13.78 14.21
C MET A 526 -2.43 14.37 13.26
N LEU A 527 -2.22 15.69 13.33
CA LEU A 527 -1.18 16.38 12.56
C LEU A 527 0.23 15.89 12.94
N GLY A 528 0.48 15.68 14.22
CA GLY A 528 1.71 15.10 14.76
C GLY A 528 1.97 13.69 14.23
N VAL A 529 0.97 12.81 14.29
CA VAL A 529 1.06 11.42 13.79
C VAL A 529 1.34 11.38 12.28
N ILE A 530 0.60 12.15 11.47
CA ILE A 530 0.82 12.22 10.02
C ILE A 530 2.21 12.78 9.69
N SER A 531 2.68 13.77 10.46
CA SER A 531 4.02 14.35 10.28
C SER A 531 5.12 13.37 10.66
N ALA A 532 4.94 12.61 11.74
CA ALA A 532 5.88 11.56 12.16
C ALA A 532 5.95 10.42 11.13
N TYR A 533 4.82 10.03 10.54
CA TYR A 533 4.78 9.08 9.43
C TYR A 533 5.51 9.63 8.19
N ARG A 534 5.25 10.89 7.81
CA ARG A 534 5.92 11.54 6.67
C ARG A 534 7.43 11.60 6.83
N ASN A 535 7.91 11.77 8.06
CA ASN A 535 9.34 11.82 8.39
C ASN A 535 9.94 10.44 8.70
N HIS A 536 9.22 9.34 8.44
CA HIS A 536 9.66 7.95 8.63
C HIS A 536 9.95 7.55 10.10
N TYR A 537 9.43 8.29 11.08
CA TYR A 537 9.52 7.91 12.50
C TYR A 537 8.47 6.85 12.89
N LEU A 538 7.37 6.76 12.14
CA LEU A 538 6.34 5.74 12.32
C LEU A 538 6.20 4.91 11.05
N LEU A 539 6.09 3.59 11.22
CA LEU A 539 5.85 2.64 10.14
C LEU A 539 4.38 2.22 10.11
N PRO A 540 3.83 1.88 8.92
CA PRO A 540 2.48 1.32 8.82
C PRO A 540 2.37 -0.01 9.57
N GLY A 541 1.30 -0.17 10.34
CA GLY A 541 1.05 -1.36 11.14
C GLY A 541 0.02 -1.09 12.24
N VAL A 542 -0.24 -2.11 13.05
CA VAL A 542 -1.28 -2.08 14.11
C VAL A 542 -1.09 -0.92 15.08
N ARG A 543 0.16 -0.60 15.42
CA ARG A 543 0.47 0.51 16.34
C ARG A 543 0.11 1.88 15.77
N LEU A 544 0.44 2.13 14.50
CA LEU A 544 0.10 3.38 13.83
C LEU A 544 -1.41 3.52 13.69
N GLU A 545 -2.08 2.45 13.28
CA GLU A 545 -3.55 2.39 13.23
C GLU A 545 -4.13 2.73 14.60
N PHE A 546 -3.70 2.04 15.65
CA PHE A 546 -4.15 2.30 17.02
C PHE A 546 -3.91 3.75 17.47
N PHE A 547 -2.76 4.37 17.13
CA PHE A 547 -2.52 5.78 17.47
C PHE A 547 -3.47 6.75 16.78
N VAL A 548 -3.74 6.55 15.48
CA VAL A 548 -4.70 7.35 14.72
C VAL A 548 -6.10 7.23 15.32
N GLU A 549 -6.49 5.99 15.62
CA GLU A 549 -7.78 5.65 16.21
C GLU A 549 -7.96 6.22 17.63
N THR A 550 -6.94 6.12 18.49
CA THR A 550 -6.99 6.57 19.88
C THR A 550 -7.37 8.06 20.01
N ILE A 551 -7.07 8.89 19.00
CA ILE A 551 -7.38 10.33 19.00
C ILE A 551 -8.89 10.60 19.14
N PHE A 552 -9.74 9.74 18.59
CA PHE A 552 -11.20 9.88 18.70
C PHE A 552 -11.71 9.46 20.07
N ILE A 553 -11.12 8.44 20.68
CA ILE A 553 -11.40 8.06 22.07
C ILE A 553 -10.99 9.18 23.02
N LEU A 554 -9.82 9.78 22.78
CA LEU A 554 -9.34 10.93 23.56
C LEU A 554 -10.33 12.11 23.51
N ALA A 555 -11.00 12.36 22.39
CA ALA A 555 -12.04 13.38 22.31
C ALA A 555 -13.16 13.12 23.33
N GLY A 556 -13.62 11.87 23.43
CA GLY A 556 -14.61 11.46 24.43
C GLY A 556 -14.09 11.60 25.86
N CYS A 557 -12.85 11.21 26.13
CA CYS A 557 -12.23 11.37 27.45
C CYS A 557 -12.09 12.84 27.86
N ILE A 558 -11.68 13.72 26.94
CA ILE A 558 -11.60 15.17 27.18
C ILE A 558 -12.97 15.71 27.55
N ALA A 559 -14.00 15.35 26.78
CA ALA A 559 -15.38 15.78 27.04
C ALA A 559 -15.95 15.21 28.35
N PHE A 560 -15.51 14.02 28.77
CA PHE A 560 -15.96 13.39 30.01
C PHE A 560 -15.36 14.08 31.24
N VAL A 561 -14.10 14.49 31.17
CA VAL A 561 -13.40 15.19 32.27
C VAL A 561 -13.79 16.66 32.35
N TRP A 562 -14.23 17.27 31.23
CA TRP A 562 -14.55 18.69 31.13
C TRP A 562 -15.43 19.25 32.27
N PRO A 563 -16.55 18.63 32.66
CA PRO A 563 -17.40 19.15 33.73
C PRO A 563 -16.72 19.27 35.11
N ALA A 564 -15.60 18.58 35.33
CA ALA A 564 -14.82 18.66 36.57
C ALA A 564 -13.78 19.79 36.54
N VAL A 565 -13.53 20.39 35.38
CA VAL A 565 -12.47 21.39 35.14
C VAL A 565 -13.05 22.75 34.70
N SER A 566 -14.32 22.76 34.27
CA SER A 566 -15.13 23.95 33.93
C SER A 566 -15.96 24.42 35.11
#